data_AF-A0A6P0K174-F1
#
_entry.id   AF-A0A6P0K174-F1
#
_cell.length_a   1.000
_cell.length_b   1.000
_cell.length_c   1.000
_cell.angle_alpha   90.00
_cell.angle_beta   90.00
_cell.angle_gamma   90.00
#
_symmetry.space_group_name_H-M   'P 1'
#
loop_
_entity.id
_entity.type
_entity.pdbx_description
1 polymer ?
#
loop_
_entity_poly.entity_id
_entity_poly.type
_entity_poly.pdbx_seq_one_letter_code
_entity_poly.pdbx_strand_id
1 'polypeptide(L)' 'MGFRVETVAMESTGVYWIPLFQILETPSFEVKLVNAHLVKTLPDRITDVLDCQ' A
#
# COMPACT_ATOMS: atom_id res chain seq x y z
N MET A 1 -24.27 -3.35 -8.69
CA MET A 1 -23.71 -3.98 -7.47
C MET A 1 -22.28 -3.52 -7.36
N GLY A 2 -21.91 -2.77 -6.32
CA GLY A 2 -20.57 -2.16 -6.20
C GLY A 2 -19.58 -3.10 -5.52
N PHE A 3 -18.28 -2.87 -5.75
CA PHE A 3 -17.21 -3.56 -5.03
C PHE A 3 -16.91 -2.81 -3.72
N ARG A 4 -16.64 -3.56 -2.65
CA ARG A 4 -16.17 -3.03 -1.36
C ARG A 4 -14.70 -3.34 -1.21
N VAL A 5 -13.90 -2.34 -0.83
CA VAL A 5 -12.51 -2.55 -0.45
C VAL A 5 -12.48 -2.96 1.02
N GLU A 6 -11.74 -4.02 1.33
CA GLU A 6 -11.61 -4.58 2.69
C GLU A 6 -10.19 -4.42 3.24
N THR A 7 -9.18 -4.49 2.37
CA THR A 7 -7.77 -4.46 2.75
C THR A 7 -7.04 -3.39 1.96
N VAL A 8 -6.15 -2.66 2.62
CA VAL A 8 -5.24 -1.69 1.99
C VAL A 8 -3.81 -2.09 2.30
N ALA A 9 -3.02 -2.38 1.27
CA ALA A 9 -1.59 -2.58 1.39
C ALA A 9 -0.85 -1.28 1.06
N MET A 10 0.10 -0.89 1.92
CA MET A 10 0.88 0.33 1.79
C MET A 10 2.36 0.00 1.81
N GLU A 11 3.11 0.46 0.80
CA GLU A 11 4.55 0.32 0.79
C GLU A 11 5.19 1.25 1.82
N SER A 12 6.10 0.73 2.65
CA SER A 12 6.82 1.50 3.67
C SER A 12 8.06 2.22 3.09
N THR A 13 7.95 2.85 1.92
CA THR A 13 8.99 3.72 1.35
C THR A 13 8.86 5.13 1.91
N GLY A 14 9.87 5.58 2.67
CA GLY A 14 9.87 6.93 3.26
C GLY A 14 8.80 7.11 4.34
N VAL A 15 8.17 8.29 4.41
CA VAL A 15 7.25 8.69 5.50
C VAL A 15 5.82 8.99 5.03
N TYR A 16 5.55 8.97 3.72
CA TYR A 16 4.25 9.38 3.16
C TYR A 16 3.10 8.43 3.50
N TRP A 17 3.41 7.19 3.89
CA TRP A 17 2.42 6.23 4.38
C TRP A 17 1.84 6.64 5.74
N ILE A 18 2.54 7.43 6.56
CA ILE A 18 2.11 7.79 7.92
C ILE A 18 0.74 8.50 7.94
N PRO A 19 0.54 9.63 7.24
CA PRO A 19 -0.75 10.32 7.26
C PRO A 19 -1.88 9.49 6.63
N LEU A 20 -1.59 8.70 5.60
CA LEU A 20 -2.57 7.81 4.97
C LEU A 20 -3.00 6.68 5.90
N PHE A 21 -2.04 6.05 6.59
CA PHE A 21 -2.32 5.03 7.59
C PHE A 21 -3.22 5.58 8.70
N GLN A 22 -2.93 6.78 9.21
CA GLN A 22 -3.75 7.43 10.25
C GLN A 22 -5.19 7.70 9.82
N ILE A 23 -5.43 7.98 8.53
CA ILE A 23 -6.78 8.18 7.99
C ILE A 23 -7.51 6.84 7.78
N LEU A 24 -6.77 5.81 7.35
CA LEU A 24 -7.31 4.51 6.96
C LEU A 24 -7.43 3.54 8.13
N GLU A 25 -6.80 3.82 9.27
CA GLU A 25 -6.91 3.08 10.54
C GLU A 25 -8.33 3.24 11.12
N THR A 26 -9.29 2.63 10.44
CA THR A 26 -10.70 2.56 10.82
C THR A 26 -11.11 1.10 10.92
N PRO A 27 -12.17 0.77 11.67
CA PRO A 27 -12.63 -0.62 11.80
C PRO A 27 -13.07 -1.27 10.48
N SER A 28 -13.23 -0.48 9.41
CA SER A 28 -13.72 -0.93 8.11
C SER A 28 -12.63 -1.40 7.15
N PHE A 29 -11.36 -1.14 7.47
CA PHE A 29 -10.21 -1.50 6.62
C PHE A 29 -9.14 -2.25 7.40
N GLU A 30 -8.65 -3.34 6.84
CA GLU A 30 -7.40 -3.98 7.28
C GLU A 30 -6.23 -3.30 6.57
N VAL A 31 -5.47 -2.46 7.27
CA VAL A 31 -4.33 -1.73 6.69
C VAL A 31 -3.03 -2.46 6.98
N LYS A 32 -2.25 -2.78 5.93
CA LYS A 32 -0.98 -3.51 6.02
C LYS A 32 0.17 -2.66 5.50
N LEU A 33 1.14 -2.38 6.37
CA LEU A 33 2.43 -1.81 5.97
C LEU A 33 3.36 -2.91 5.48
N VAL A 34 3.77 -2.81 4.23
CA VAL A 34 4.59 -3.80 3.54
C VAL A 34 6.01 -3.26 3.37
N ASN A 35 7.00 -4.06 3.75
CA ASN A 35 8.39 -3.71 3.59
C ASN A 35 8.74 -3.58 2.09
N ALA A 36 9.07 -2.37 1.68
CA ALA A 36 9.51 -2.00 0.34
C ALA A 36 10.64 -2.88 -0.22
N HIS A 37 11.57 -3.32 0.63
CA HIS A 37 12.69 -4.15 0.20
C HIS A 37 12.24 -5.56 -0.21
N LEU A 38 11.18 -6.09 0.41
CA LEU A 38 10.59 -7.37 0.04
C LEU A 38 9.80 -7.26 -1.26
N VAL A 39 9.08 -6.15 -1.46
CA VAL A 39 8.33 -5.87 -2.71
C VAL A 39 9.30 -5.81 -3.91
N LYS A 40 10.47 -5.19 -3.74
CA LYS A 40 11.51 -5.08 -4.78
C LYS A 40 12.10 -6.42 -5.25
N THR A 41 11.85 -7.51 -4.52
CA THR A 41 12.38 -8.85 -4.82
C THR A 41 11.37 -9.74 -5.54
N LEU A 42 10.16 -9.23 -5.85
CA LEU A 42 9.11 -9.99 -6.54
C LEU A 42 9.34 -10.06 -8.07
N PRO A 43 8.96 -11.19 -8.72
CA PRO A 43 9.24 -11.45 -10.12
C PRO A 43 8.50 -10.53 -11.12
N ASP A 44 7.35 -9.96 -10.74
CA ASP A 44 6.55 -9.05 -11.59
C ASP A 44 6.80 -7.59 -11.21
N ARG A 45 7.97 -7.09 -11.61
CA ARG A 45 8.50 -5.79 -11.20
C ARG A 45 7.81 -4.61 -11.92
N ILE A 46 7.05 -3.83 -11.17
CA ILE A 46 6.70 -2.46 -11.53
C ILE A 46 7.72 -1.55 -10.84
N THR A 47 8.32 -0.61 -11.57
CA THR A 47 9.21 0.40 -11.00
C THR A 47 8.38 1.62 -10.59
N ASP A 48 8.85 2.44 -9.65
CA ASP A 48 8.13 3.67 -9.22
C ASP A 48 7.71 4.56 -10.41
N VAL A 49 8.48 4.54 -11.50
CA VAL A 49 8.19 5.26 -12.75
C VAL A 49 6.93 4.71 -13.47
N LEU A 50 6.68 3.41 -13.38
CA LEU A 50 5.50 2.75 -13.90
C LEU A 50 4.32 2.82 -12.91
N ASP A 51 4.56 2.90 -11.59
CA ASP A 51 3.51 3.07 -10.57
C ASP A 51 2.84 4.46 -10.61
N CYS A 52 3.55 5.47 -11.15
CA CYS A 52 3.08 6.84 -11.24
C CYS A 52 2.40 7.20 -12.57
N GLN A 53 2.19 6.24 -13.48
CA GLN A 53 1.44 6.42 -14.74
C GLN A 53 0.01 5.91 -14.62
#